data_AF-A0A5E5Q2V9-F1
#
_entry.id   AF-A0A5E5Q2V9-F1
#
_cell.length_a   1.000
_cell.length_b   1.000
_cell.length_c   1.000
_cell.angle_alpha   90.00
_cell.angle_beta   90.00
_cell.angle_gamma   90.00
#
_symmetry.space_group_name_H-M   'P 1'
#
loop_
_entity.id
_entity.type
_entity.pdbx_description
1 polymer ?
#
loop_
_entity_poly.entity_id
_entity_poly.type
_entity_poly.pdbx_seq_one_letter_code
_entity_poly.pdbx_strand_id
1 'polypeptide(L)'
;MSLSNTIDQHFPALGSNCALKASTFINTLILSQHEGAQCLDDTTHIAKDKALRLITNQSVPTPQAIGIWLRRLGKDNQGIKALQKVNKTVLKATLNHCKNITLDIDASEVIANKADAQWTYKKHKGYVPMIGHKCKQVETFA
;
A
#
# COMPACT_ATOMS: atom_id res chain seq x y z
N MET A 1 3.71 17.61 -3.42
CA MET A 1 3.69 16.43 -4.33
C MET A 1 2.52 15.54 -3.91
N SER A 2 1.66 15.14 -4.84
CA SER A 2 0.53 14.24 -4.53
C SER A 2 0.94 12.78 -4.73
N LEU A 3 0.72 11.93 -3.72
CA LEU A 3 1.02 10.49 -3.76
C LEU A 3 0.33 9.82 -4.96
N SER A 4 -0.94 10.13 -5.21
CA SER A 4 -1.71 9.54 -6.31
C SER A 4 -1.11 9.86 -7.68
N ASN A 5 -0.63 11.10 -7.89
CA ASN A 5 0.03 11.47 -9.15
C ASN A 5 1.33 10.69 -9.34
N THR A 6 2.13 10.52 -8.28
CA THR A 6 3.37 9.73 -8.33
C THR A 6 3.10 8.25 -8.62
N ILE A 7 2.03 7.68 -8.06
CA ILE A 7 1.60 6.31 -8.36
C ILE A 7 1.23 6.19 -9.84
N ASP A 8 0.34 7.05 -10.32
CA ASP A 8 -0.19 6.96 -11.69
C ASP A 8 0.88 7.21 -12.76
N GLN A 9 1.94 7.95 -12.42
CA GLN A 9 3.10 8.14 -13.28
C GLN A 9 3.99 6.90 -13.42
N HIS A 10 4.11 6.09 -12.36
CA HIS A 10 5.09 5.00 -12.30
C HIS A 10 4.50 3.62 -12.53
N PHE A 11 3.21 3.43 -12.25
CA PHE A 11 2.53 2.16 -12.49
C PHE A 11 2.14 2.00 -13.96
N PRO A 12 2.15 0.75 -14.48
CA PRO A 12 1.72 0.49 -15.84
C PRO A 12 0.26 0.88 -16.04
N ALA A 13 -0.07 1.41 -17.21
CA ALA A 13 -1.44 1.71 -17.59
C ALA A 13 -2.31 0.45 -17.54
N LEU A 14 -3.54 0.59 -17.06
CA LEU A 14 -4.42 -0.54 -16.77
C LEU A 14 -5.10 -1.15 -18.02
N GLY A 15 -4.78 -0.61 -19.20
CA GLY A 15 -5.42 -0.90 -20.49
C GLY A 15 -6.48 0.15 -20.82
N SER A 16 -6.79 0.31 -22.11
CA SER A 16 -7.66 1.36 -22.63
C SER A 16 -9.11 1.34 -22.11
N ASN A 17 -9.57 0.20 -21.56
CA ASN A 17 -10.94 0.03 -21.06
C ASN A 17 -11.05 0.00 -19.52
N CYS A 18 -9.99 0.36 -18.78
CA CYS A 18 -10.06 0.40 -17.32
C CYS A 18 -10.35 1.83 -16.85
N ALA A 19 -11.54 2.06 -16.27
CA ALA A 19 -11.96 3.37 -15.78
C ALA A 19 -11.19 3.85 -14.53
N LEU A 20 -10.53 2.93 -13.82
CA LEU A 20 -9.82 3.22 -12.58
C LEU A 20 -8.32 3.39 -12.84
N LYS A 21 -7.67 4.25 -12.04
CA LYS A 21 -6.22 4.47 -12.08
C LYS A 21 -5.51 3.60 -11.06
N ALA A 22 -4.20 3.40 -11.21
CA ALA A 22 -3.41 2.61 -10.25
C ALA A 22 -3.49 3.20 -8.83
N SER A 23 -3.52 4.52 -8.70
CA SER A 23 -3.70 5.24 -7.44
C SER A 23 -4.99 4.86 -6.71
N THR A 24 -6.09 4.59 -7.44
CA THR A 24 -7.35 4.11 -6.86
C THR A 24 -7.17 2.78 -6.14
N PHE A 25 -6.48 1.82 -6.76
CA PHE A 25 -6.23 0.53 -6.16
C PHE A 25 -5.29 0.63 -4.94
N ILE A 26 -4.20 1.39 -5.07
CA ILE A 26 -3.22 1.53 -3.98
C ILE A 26 -3.83 2.28 -2.78
N ASN A 27 -4.54 3.39 -3.01
CA ASN A 27 -5.18 4.11 -1.91
C ASN A 27 -6.22 3.23 -1.20
N THR A 28 -6.96 2.40 -1.94
CA THR A 28 -7.87 1.40 -1.35
C THR A 28 -7.11 0.41 -0.46
N LEU A 29 -5.96 -0.12 -0.92
CA LEU A 29 -5.15 -1.05 -0.12
C LEU A 29 -4.52 -0.38 1.12
N ILE A 30 -4.13 0.89 1.01
CA ILE A 30 -3.63 1.67 2.15
C ILE A 30 -4.72 1.85 3.21
N LEU A 31 -5.94 2.24 2.80
CA LEU A 31 -7.07 2.36 3.72
C LEU A 31 -7.44 1.01 4.34
N SER A 32 -7.43 -0.05 3.54
CA SER A 32 -7.67 -1.42 4.01
C SER A 32 -6.69 -1.82 5.11
N GLN A 33 -5.40 -1.49 4.96
CA GLN A 33 -4.41 -1.71 6.01
C GLN A 33 -4.66 -0.86 7.26
N HIS A 34 -5.08 0.40 7.11
CA HIS A 34 -5.42 1.28 8.24
C HIS A 34 -6.67 0.82 9.01
N GLU A 35 -7.63 0.18 8.33
CA GLU A 35 -8.82 -0.40 8.96
C GLU A 35 -8.55 -1.76 9.62
N GLY A 36 -7.36 -2.33 9.46
CA GLY A 36 -7.02 -3.66 10.00
C GLY A 36 -7.62 -4.81 9.21
N ALA A 37 -7.84 -4.63 7.90
CA ALA A 37 -8.32 -5.68 7.01
C ALA A 37 -7.38 -6.91 6.99
N GLN A 38 -7.98 -8.09 6.93
CA GLN A 38 -7.29 -9.38 6.89
C GLN A 38 -7.31 -10.00 5.50
N CYS A 39 -8.31 -9.64 4.67
CA CYS A 39 -8.46 -10.13 3.31
C CYS A 39 -8.97 -9.04 2.36
N LEU A 40 -8.94 -9.32 1.05
CA LEU A 40 -9.42 -8.35 0.05
C LEU A 40 -10.93 -8.09 0.18
N ASP A 41 -11.71 -9.05 0.69
CA ASP A 41 -13.17 -8.89 0.85
C ASP A 41 -13.54 -7.84 1.90
N ASP A 42 -12.63 -7.57 2.84
CA ASP A 42 -12.81 -6.51 3.85
C ASP A 42 -12.85 -5.11 3.22
N THR A 43 -12.31 -4.93 2.00
CA THR A 43 -12.43 -3.65 1.27
C THR A 43 -13.88 -3.27 0.94
N THR A 44 -14.82 -4.23 1.04
CA THR A 44 -16.25 -3.93 0.92
C THR A 44 -16.77 -3.07 2.07
N HIS A 45 -16.12 -3.07 3.24
CA HIS A 45 -16.47 -2.19 4.36
C HIS A 45 -16.12 -0.73 4.04
N ILE A 46 -14.93 -0.47 3.48
CA ILE A 46 -14.51 0.84 2.94
C ILE A 46 -15.55 1.37 1.94
N ALA A 47 -16.06 0.52 1.05
CA ALA A 47 -17.05 0.91 0.05
C ALA A 47 -18.41 1.28 0.66
N LYS A 48 -18.77 0.71 1.82
CA LYS A 48 -20.02 0.95 2.54
C LYS A 48 -19.93 2.14 3.50
N ASP A 49 -18.72 2.52 3.93
CA ASP A 49 -18.51 3.65 4.82
C ASP A 49 -18.78 4.99 4.11
N LYS A 50 -19.89 5.64 4.47
CA LYS A 50 -20.29 6.93 3.90
C LYS A 50 -19.36 8.06 4.32
N ALA A 51 -18.89 8.08 5.57
CA ALA A 51 -18.05 9.15 6.09
C ALA A 51 -16.67 9.11 5.42
N LEU A 52 -16.09 7.93 5.32
CA LEU A 52 -14.81 7.73 4.65
C LEU A 52 -14.90 8.08 3.16
N ARG A 53 -16.00 7.72 2.49
CA ARG A 53 -16.24 8.13 1.09
C ARG A 53 -16.40 9.63 0.90
N LEU A 54 -17.04 10.32 1.85
CA LEU A 54 -17.17 11.78 1.82
C LEU A 54 -15.81 12.47 1.96
N ILE A 55 -14.93 11.95 2.83
CA ILE A 55 -13.62 12.57 3.10
C ILE A 55 -12.60 12.24 2.01
N THR A 56 -12.60 11.01 1.51
CA THR A 56 -11.57 10.55 0.55
C THR A 56 -11.95 10.83 -0.91
N ASN A 57 -13.25 10.95 -1.20
CA ASN A 57 -13.81 11.05 -2.55
C ASN A 57 -13.25 9.97 -3.52
N GLN A 58 -12.79 8.83 -3.00
CA GLN A 58 -12.22 7.78 -3.83
C GLN A 58 -13.28 6.77 -4.27
N SER A 59 -13.14 6.27 -5.50
CA SER A 59 -13.80 5.03 -5.90
C SER A 59 -13.11 3.84 -5.24
N VAL A 60 -13.88 2.86 -4.77
CA VAL A 60 -13.35 1.61 -4.19
C VAL A 60 -13.54 0.48 -5.21
N PRO A 61 -12.46 -0.09 -5.78
CA PRO A 61 -12.58 -1.25 -6.66
C PRO A 61 -13.09 -2.47 -5.89
N THR A 62 -13.77 -3.40 -6.58
CA THR A 62 -14.23 -4.64 -5.94
C THR A 62 -13.04 -5.54 -5.54
N PRO A 63 -13.20 -6.41 -4.51
CA PRO A 63 -12.15 -7.36 -4.13
C PRO A 63 -11.62 -8.18 -5.31
N GLN A 64 -12.52 -8.62 -6.20
CA GLN A 64 -12.19 -9.33 -7.42
C GLN A 64 -11.33 -8.48 -8.38
N ALA A 65 -11.70 -7.22 -8.60
CA ALA A 65 -10.93 -6.31 -9.46
C ALA A 65 -9.53 -6.07 -8.89
N ILE A 66 -9.40 -5.88 -7.57
CA ILE A 66 -8.10 -5.77 -6.88
C ILE A 66 -7.27 -7.03 -7.10
N GLY A 67 -7.86 -8.22 -6.90
CA GLY A 67 -7.17 -9.49 -7.08
C GLY A 67 -6.71 -9.75 -8.53
N ILE A 68 -7.51 -9.35 -9.54
CA ILE A 68 -7.10 -9.41 -10.95
C ILE A 68 -5.93 -8.46 -11.21
N TRP A 69 -6.01 -7.25 -10.67
CA TRP A 69 -4.97 -6.23 -10.83
C TRP A 69 -3.64 -6.65 -10.21
N LEU A 70 -3.64 -7.15 -8.97
CA LEU A 70 -2.44 -7.66 -8.30
C LEU A 70 -1.78 -8.81 -9.06
N ARG A 71 -2.57 -9.75 -9.61
CA ARG A 71 -2.05 -10.83 -10.46
C ARG A 71 -1.38 -10.30 -11.73
N ARG A 72 -1.93 -9.26 -12.35
CA ARG A 72 -1.29 -8.60 -13.51
C ARG A 72 0.03 -7.94 -13.13
N LEU A 73 0.09 -7.26 -11.98
CA LEU A 73 1.31 -6.62 -11.49
C LEU A 73 2.41 -7.59 -11.08
N GLY A 74 2.03 -8.78 -10.64
CA GLY A 74 2.97 -9.86 -10.31
C GLY A 74 3.70 -10.42 -11.53
N LYS A 75 3.15 -10.27 -12.74
CA LYS A 75 3.85 -10.66 -13.97
C LYS A 75 5.08 -9.76 -14.17
N ASP A 76 6.23 -10.39 -14.40
CA ASP A 76 7.53 -9.75 -14.66
C ASP A 76 8.02 -8.75 -13.59
N ASN A 77 7.49 -8.87 -12.37
CA ASN A 77 7.76 -7.99 -11.23
C ASN A 77 7.48 -6.50 -11.52
N GLN A 78 6.53 -6.20 -12.41
CA GLN A 78 6.20 -4.82 -12.79
C GLN A 78 5.71 -3.99 -11.59
N GLY A 79 4.88 -4.57 -10.74
CA GLY A 79 4.39 -3.92 -9.52
C GLY A 79 5.51 -3.55 -8.55
N ILE A 80 6.48 -4.44 -8.33
CA ILE A 80 7.63 -4.20 -7.44
C ILE A 80 8.49 -3.06 -7.98
N LYS A 81 8.81 -3.08 -9.29
CA LYS A 81 9.58 -2.02 -9.94
C LYS A 81 8.88 -0.66 -9.86
N ALA A 82 7.56 -0.63 -10.02
CA ALA A 82 6.76 0.59 -9.88
C ALA A 82 6.76 1.10 -8.44
N LEU A 83 6.52 0.23 -7.44
CA LEU A 83 6.57 0.57 -6.02
C LEU A 83 7.93 1.12 -5.61
N GLN A 84 9.03 0.55 -6.10
CA GLN A 84 10.38 1.07 -5.84
C GLN A 84 10.56 2.50 -6.35
N LYS A 85 10.04 2.82 -7.54
CA LYS A 85 10.07 4.19 -8.09
C LYS A 85 9.22 5.14 -7.26
N VAL A 86 7.99 4.76 -6.93
CA VAL A 86 7.09 5.56 -6.08
C VAL A 86 7.76 5.83 -4.72
N ASN A 87 8.26 4.79 -4.05
CA ASN A 87 8.90 4.92 -2.75
C ASN A 87 10.12 5.85 -2.80
N LYS A 88 11.00 5.70 -3.80
CA LYS A 88 12.14 6.61 -4.01
C LYS A 88 11.70 8.06 -4.20
N THR A 89 10.67 8.30 -5.00
CA THR A 89 10.17 9.65 -5.28
C THR A 89 9.56 10.29 -4.02
N VAL A 90 8.76 9.54 -3.26
CA VAL A 90 8.16 9.98 -1.99
C VAL A 90 9.23 10.23 -0.92
N LEU A 91 10.18 9.32 -0.76
CA LEU A 91 11.29 9.48 0.17
C LEU A 91 12.13 10.69 -0.20
N LYS A 92 12.54 10.86 -1.47
CA LYS A 92 13.32 12.03 -1.89
C LYS A 92 12.59 13.35 -1.59
N ALA A 93 11.30 13.44 -1.93
CA ALA A 93 10.52 14.65 -1.67
C ALA A 93 10.41 14.98 -0.18
N THR A 94 10.35 13.94 0.67
CA THR A 94 10.11 14.12 2.11
C THR A 94 11.37 14.23 2.95
N LEU A 95 12.46 13.53 2.60
CA LEU A 95 13.71 13.55 3.35
C LEU A 95 14.54 14.82 3.07
N ASN A 96 14.42 15.42 1.88
CA ASN A 96 15.17 16.62 1.51
C ASN A 96 14.91 17.83 2.42
N HIS A 97 13.83 17.82 3.20
CA HIS A 97 13.43 18.92 4.07
C HIS A 97 13.52 18.57 5.57
N CYS A 98 14.12 17.44 5.92
CA CYS A 98 14.18 16.94 7.30
C CYS A 98 15.64 16.83 7.77
N LYS A 99 15.94 17.45 8.91
CA LYS A 99 17.13 17.18 9.72
C LYS A 99 16.68 16.31 10.91
N ASN A 100 17.54 15.40 11.38
CA ASN A 100 17.29 14.50 12.51
C ASN A 100 16.04 13.61 12.34
N ILE A 101 16.20 12.49 11.63
CA ILE A 101 15.14 11.54 11.32
C ILE A 101 15.38 10.26 12.10
N THR A 102 14.35 9.75 12.77
CA THR A 102 14.36 8.39 13.30
C THR A 102 13.75 7.46 12.27
N LEU A 103 14.48 6.40 11.92
CA LEU A 103 13.98 5.29 11.12
C LEU A 103 13.60 4.17 12.08
N ASP A 104 12.30 3.89 12.14
CA ASP A 104 11.74 2.78 12.88
C ASP A 104 11.60 1.58 11.93
N ILE A 105 12.08 0.40 12.33
CA ILE A 105 12.10 -0.79 11.45
C ILE A 105 11.37 -1.92 12.16
N ASP A 106 10.22 -2.29 11.62
CA ASP A 106 9.35 -3.30 12.19
C ASP A 106 9.17 -4.51 11.27
N ALA A 107 9.05 -5.68 11.89
CA ALA A 107 8.58 -6.88 11.22
C ALA A 107 7.06 -6.83 11.08
N SER A 108 6.56 -6.81 9.85
CA SER A 108 5.12 -6.86 9.55
C SER A 108 4.72 -8.24 9.07
N GLU A 109 3.67 -8.81 9.64
CA GLU A 109 3.24 -10.17 9.34
C GLU A 109 2.09 -10.17 8.32
N VAL A 110 2.25 -10.96 7.27
CA VAL A 110 1.21 -11.23 6.25
C VAL A 110 0.89 -12.71 6.27
N ILE A 111 -0.24 -13.06 6.88
CA ILE A 111 -0.72 -14.44 6.96
C ILE A 111 -1.06 -14.93 5.55
N ALA A 112 -0.49 -16.06 5.15
CA ALA A 112 -0.69 -16.60 3.81
C ALA A 112 -0.46 -18.11 3.77
N ASN A 113 -1.36 -18.83 3.12
CA ASN A 113 -1.20 -20.25 2.85
C ASN A 113 -0.73 -20.48 1.40
N LYS A 114 0.39 -19.85 1.02
CA LYS A 114 1.03 -20.02 -0.29
C LYS A 114 2.12 -21.10 -0.22
N ALA A 115 2.48 -21.66 -1.36
CA ALA A 115 3.46 -22.75 -1.45
C ALA A 115 4.83 -22.40 -0.84
N ASP A 116 5.24 -21.15 -0.97
CA ASP A 116 6.51 -20.58 -0.50
C ASP A 116 6.42 -19.92 0.89
N ALA A 117 5.22 -19.82 1.47
CA ALA A 117 5.02 -19.24 2.80
C ALA A 117 5.63 -20.13 3.90
N GLN A 118 6.25 -19.50 4.90
CA GLN A 118 6.96 -20.19 5.97
C GLN A 118 6.17 -20.16 7.28
N TRP A 119 6.42 -21.14 8.15
CA TRP A 119 5.87 -21.13 9.50
C TRP A 119 6.47 -19.98 10.32
N THR A 120 5.60 -19.19 10.94
CA THR A 120 6.00 -18.15 11.89
C THR A 120 5.99 -18.69 13.31
N TYR A 121 6.57 -17.95 14.26
CA TYR A 121 6.51 -18.30 15.68
C TYR A 121 5.08 -18.30 16.27
N LYS A 122 4.13 -17.61 15.62
CA LYS A 122 2.71 -17.57 16.03
C LYS A 122 1.91 -18.75 15.48
N LYS A 123 2.56 -19.78 14.93
CA LYS A 123 1.97 -21.06 14.52
C LYS A 123 0.98 -20.97 13.35
N HIS A 124 1.25 -20.09 12.40
CA HIS A 124 0.59 -20.04 11.08
C HIS A 124 1.63 -19.82 9.98
N LYS A 125 1.24 -20.03 8.72
CA LYS A 125 2.10 -19.75 7.56
C LYS A 125 1.94 -18.29 7.11
N GLY A 126 3.03 -17.67 6.70
CA GLY A 126 2.99 -16.30 6.17
C GLY A 126 4.33 -15.79 5.67
N TYR A 127 4.36 -14.48 5.42
CA TYR A 127 5.54 -13.70 5.10
C TYR A 127 5.75 -12.64 6.18
N VAL A 128 7.02 -12.35 6.50
CA VAL A 128 7.38 -11.35 7.52
C VAL A 128 8.33 -10.31 6.93
N PRO A 129 7.85 -9.43 6.02
CA PRO A 129 8.66 -8.32 5.52
C PRO A 129 9.09 -7.36 6.64
N MET A 130 10.31 -6.84 6.53
CA MET A 130 10.77 -5.70 7.33
C MET A 130 10.29 -4.40 6.66
N ILE A 131 9.57 -3.56 7.41
CA ILE A 131 9.03 -2.28 6.96
C ILE A 131 9.71 -1.15 7.73
N GLY A 132 10.16 -0.12 7.02
CA GLY A 132 10.74 1.08 7.61
C GLY A 132 9.73 2.23 7.67
N HIS A 133 9.41 2.70 8.88
CA HIS A 133 8.61 3.89 9.11
C HIS A 133 9.52 5.09 9.46
N LYS A 134 9.27 6.23 8.81
CA LYS A 134 9.97 7.47 9.17
C LYS A 134 9.22 8.17 10.30
N CYS A 135 9.96 8.64 11.29
CA CYS A 135 9.44 9.55 12.30
C CYS A 135 10.32 10.80 12.35
N LYS A 136 9.69 11.98 12.30
CA LYS A 136 10.41 13.24 12.51
C LYS A 136 10.58 13.39 14.02
N GLN A 137 11.81 13.62 14.48
CA GLN A 137 12.01 13.98 15.88
C GLN A 137 11.31 15.32 16.12
N VAL A 138 10.29 15.29 16.99
CA VAL A 138 9.69 16.50 17.53
C VAL A 138 10.59 16.88 18.69
N GLU A 139 11.17 18.08 18.65
CA GLU A 139 11.87 18.61 19.83
C GLU A 139 10.83 18.72 20.94
N THR A 140 10.89 17.79 21.89
CA THR A 140 10.14 17.88 23.13
C THR A 140 10.69 19.10 23.85
N PHE A 141 9.87 20.14 24.03
CA PHE A 141 10.21 21.24 24.92
C PHE A 141 10.47 20.63 26.31
N ALA A 142 11.70 20.83 26.80
CA ALA A 142 12.15 20.43 28.12
C ALA A 142 11.45 21.23 29.22
#